data_AF-A0A8J4QIU8-F1
#
_entry.id   AF-A0A8J4QIU8-F1
#
_cell.length_a   1.000
_cell.length_b   1.000
_cell.length_c   1.000
_cell.angle_alpha   90.00
_cell.angle_beta   90.00
_cell.angle_gamma   90.00
#
_symmetry.space_group_name_H-M   'P 1'
#
loop_
_entity.id
_entity.type
_entity.pdbx_description
1 polymer ?
#
loop_
_entity_poly.entity_id
_entity_poly.type
_entity_poly.pdbx_seq_one_letter_code
_entity_poly.pdbx_strand_id
1 'polypeptide(L)'
;MFVTRHTQKGRLQKATCDDTPRLPIFSRRGRPSGKSVVRELNNTDYYAASLYVLQNCDEIEPLVQEHRNILVDLGVNVDEMHRHEFICSFKERITKLYNDGNEQVDEHVRSLAWGPDKRATHYPCYNVNGFRFRTKQRDDGKKTQNSGVMVRGEYQNMSYYGLITDIIELRYTKGNSVVLFKCDWYDVAREGIGYKLDCHGITSINRTRKLNTQEPFVLACQAVQVYYVNCIKDPAWSVVIETKPRNLYDMPANEEEPYQEEEVQRFNTHVAKANEEDDEMN
;
A
#
# COMPACT_ATOMS: atom_id res chain seq x y z
N MET A 1 6.34 18.19 1.86
CA MET A 1 6.10 17.00 1.02
C MET A 1 5.63 15.85 1.91
N PHE A 2 4.54 15.17 1.55
CA PHE A 2 4.03 13.95 2.20
C PHE A 2 4.88 12.77 1.77
N VAL A 3 5.99 12.54 2.46
CA VAL A 3 6.84 11.40 2.14
C VAL A 3 6.30 10.16 2.83
N THR A 4 5.81 9.24 2.01
CA THR A 4 5.30 7.94 2.43
C THR A 4 6.01 6.91 1.57
N ARG A 5 7.25 6.49 1.88
CA ARG A 5 7.84 5.36 1.14
C ARG A 5 7.51 4.05 1.80
N HIS A 6 7.56 3.01 0.98
CA HIS A 6 7.40 1.65 1.45
C HIS A 6 8.77 1.04 1.74
N THR A 7 9.08 0.83 3.01
CA THR A 7 10.27 0.07 3.45
C THR A 7 9.90 -1.34 3.90
N GLN A 8 9.52 -2.22 2.98
CA GLN A 8 9.64 -3.66 3.23
C GLN A 8 10.38 -4.32 2.08
N LYS A 9 11.53 -4.91 2.40
CA LYS A 9 12.24 -5.85 1.53
C LYS A 9 11.42 -7.15 1.50
N GLY A 10 10.56 -7.28 0.50
CA GLY A 10 9.84 -8.52 0.21
C GLY A 10 10.84 -9.61 -0.22
N ARG A 11 10.66 -10.82 0.31
CA ARG A 11 11.45 -12.02 0.01
C ARG A 11 11.30 -12.37 -1.48
N LEU A 12 12.41 -12.38 -2.22
CA LEU A 12 12.48 -12.77 -3.63
C LEU A 12 11.91 -14.18 -3.85
N GLN A 13 10.84 -14.31 -4.64
CA GLN A 13 10.52 -15.60 -5.28
C GLN A 13 11.42 -15.74 -6.51
N LYS A 14 12.08 -16.89 -6.63
CA LYS A 14 13.03 -17.20 -7.70
C LYS A 14 12.34 -17.11 -9.07
N ALA A 15 12.97 -16.36 -9.97
CA ALA A 15 12.58 -16.22 -11.36
C ALA A 15 12.75 -17.56 -12.11
N THR A 16 11.81 -17.86 -13.01
CA THR A 16 12.04 -18.77 -14.14
C THR A 16 12.47 -17.96 -15.37
N CYS A 17 13.25 -18.63 -16.20
CA CYS A 17 14.04 -18.18 -17.33
C CYS A 17 13.40 -17.18 -18.31
N ASP A 18 14.24 -16.23 -18.72
CA ASP A 18 14.08 -15.21 -19.77
C ASP A 18 13.22 -13.99 -19.39
N ASP A 19 13.77 -13.09 -18.57
CA ASP A 19 13.28 -11.71 -18.44
C ASP A 19 14.32 -10.86 -17.69
N THR A 20 14.61 -9.65 -18.20
CA THR A 20 15.28 -8.62 -17.42
C THR A 20 14.52 -8.37 -16.11
N PRO A 21 15.20 -8.18 -14.97
CA PRO A 21 14.53 -8.03 -13.69
C PRO A 21 13.62 -6.80 -13.68
N ARG A 22 12.30 -7.05 -13.70
CA ARG A 22 11.26 -6.01 -13.62
C ARG A 22 11.42 -5.19 -12.33
N LEU A 23 11.35 -3.86 -12.45
CA LEU A 23 11.44 -2.95 -11.30
C LEU A 23 10.43 -3.34 -10.20
N PRO A 24 10.82 -3.35 -8.91
CA PRO A 24 9.95 -3.71 -7.79
C PRO A 24 8.63 -2.93 -7.76
N ILE A 25 8.64 -1.65 -8.15
CA ILE A 25 7.43 -0.82 -8.19
C ILE A 25 6.34 -1.42 -9.10
N PHE A 26 6.73 -2.12 -10.17
CA PHE A 26 5.83 -2.78 -11.10
C PHE A 26 5.40 -4.19 -10.67
N SER A 27 6.05 -4.75 -9.65
CA SER A 27 5.81 -6.12 -9.18
C SER A 27 4.80 -6.19 -8.03
N ARG A 28 4.47 -5.05 -7.42
CA ARG A 28 3.54 -4.94 -6.28
C ARG A 28 2.07 -4.97 -6.73
N ARG A 29 1.58 -6.15 -7.12
CA ARG A 29 0.20 -6.34 -7.58
C ARG A 29 -0.72 -6.89 -6.50
N GLY A 30 -1.92 -6.32 -6.44
CA GLY A 30 -3.07 -6.85 -5.73
C GLY A 30 -4.08 -7.47 -6.72
N ARG A 31 -5.30 -7.73 -6.24
CA ARG A 31 -6.39 -8.30 -7.05
C ARG A 31 -7.58 -7.35 -7.08
N PRO A 32 -7.90 -6.74 -8.23
CA PRO A 32 -9.11 -5.93 -8.37
C PRO A 32 -10.37 -6.79 -8.26
N SER A 33 -11.49 -6.16 -7.89
CA SER A 33 -12.80 -6.82 -7.86
C SER A 33 -13.91 -5.83 -8.22
N GLY A 34 -14.96 -6.34 -8.86
CA GLY A 34 -16.05 -5.54 -9.42
C GLY A 34 -15.77 -5.08 -10.85
N LYS A 35 -16.77 -4.44 -11.46
CA LYS A 35 -16.69 -3.96 -12.85
C LYS A 35 -15.71 -2.78 -12.95
N SER A 36 -14.63 -2.96 -13.70
CA SER A 36 -13.68 -1.89 -13.99
C SER A 36 -14.19 -0.95 -15.08
N VAL A 37 -13.68 0.27 -15.09
CA VAL A 37 -13.98 1.29 -16.11
C VAL A 37 -12.68 1.94 -16.53
N VAL A 38 -12.46 2.10 -17.83
CA VAL A 38 -11.29 2.83 -18.36
C VAL A 38 -11.70 4.27 -18.65
N ARG A 39 -10.95 5.24 -18.11
CA ARG A 39 -11.17 6.67 -18.35
C ARG A 39 -9.84 7.40 -18.46
N GLU A 40 -9.85 8.51 -19.18
CA GLU A 40 -8.69 9.40 -19.23
C GLU A 40 -8.58 10.18 -17.91
N LEU A 41 -7.37 10.27 -17.36
CA LEU A 41 -7.08 11.13 -16.22
C LEU A 41 -7.07 12.59 -16.67
N ASN A 42 -7.62 13.48 -15.85
CA ASN A 42 -7.38 14.91 -16.02
C ASN A 42 -5.88 15.21 -15.82
N ASN A 43 -5.41 16.36 -16.32
CA ASN A 43 -3.98 16.70 -16.28
C ASN A 43 -3.45 16.74 -14.84
N THR A 44 -4.21 17.30 -13.89
CA THR A 44 -3.80 17.38 -12.48
C THR A 44 -3.57 16.00 -11.87
N ASP A 45 -4.50 15.07 -12.06
CA ASP A 45 -4.38 13.69 -11.58
C ASP A 45 -3.27 12.94 -12.30
N TYR A 46 -3.12 13.14 -13.61
CA TYR A 46 -2.04 12.52 -14.40
C TYR A 46 -0.65 12.93 -13.89
N TYR A 47 -0.41 14.24 -13.72
CA TYR A 47 0.87 14.74 -13.24
C TYR A 47 1.14 14.33 -11.79
N ALA A 48 0.15 14.48 -10.90
CA ALA A 48 0.30 14.09 -9.50
C ALA A 48 0.56 12.58 -9.34
N ALA A 49 -0.15 11.74 -10.08
CA ALA A 49 0.05 10.29 -10.04
C ALA A 49 1.41 9.89 -10.64
N SER A 50 1.81 10.49 -11.76
CA SER A 50 3.11 10.21 -12.40
C SER A 50 4.28 10.60 -11.50
N LEU A 51 4.22 11.80 -10.91
CA LEU A 51 5.24 12.27 -9.97
C LEU A 51 5.33 11.35 -8.75
N TYR A 52 4.17 10.98 -8.19
CA TYR A 52 4.13 10.10 -7.03
C TYR A 52 4.79 8.74 -7.28
N VAL A 53 4.56 8.14 -8.46
CA VAL A 53 5.20 6.87 -8.86
C VAL A 53 6.73 7.03 -8.92
N LEU A 54 7.24 8.10 -9.54
CA LEU A 54 8.68 8.31 -9.66
C LEU A 54 9.34 8.53 -8.30
N GLN A 55 8.74 9.31 -7.42
CA GLN A 55 9.26 9.58 -6.07
C GLN A 55 9.22 8.36 -5.14
N ASN A 56 8.37 7.37 -5.45
CA ASN A 56 8.24 6.12 -4.68
C ASN A 56 8.93 4.93 -5.36
N CYS A 57 9.76 5.18 -6.37
CA CYS A 57 10.58 4.16 -7.01
C CYS A 57 12.01 4.25 -6.46
N ASP A 58 12.45 3.23 -5.72
CA ASP A 58 13.75 3.22 -5.04
C ASP A 58 14.91 3.38 -6.03
N GLU A 59 14.79 2.82 -7.23
CA GLU A 59 15.77 2.93 -8.31
C GLU A 59 15.89 4.34 -8.90
N ILE A 60 14.86 5.16 -8.77
CA ILE A 60 14.83 6.54 -9.29
C ILE A 60 15.27 7.54 -8.21
N GLU A 61 15.38 7.11 -6.95
CA GLU A 61 15.73 7.99 -5.83
C GLU A 61 17.02 8.81 -6.02
N PRO A 62 18.11 8.25 -6.55
CA PRO A 62 19.32 9.04 -6.80
C PRO A 62 19.06 10.21 -7.75
N LEU A 63 18.18 10.04 -8.75
CA LEU A 63 17.83 11.08 -9.72
C LEU A 63 16.86 12.10 -9.12
N VAL A 64 15.96 11.69 -8.22
CA VAL A 64 15.14 12.60 -7.41
C VAL A 64 16.05 13.52 -6.61
N GLN A 65 17.03 12.96 -5.90
CA GLN A 65 17.94 13.74 -5.06
C GLN A 65 18.90 14.62 -5.89
N GLU A 66 19.42 14.12 -7.01
CA GLU A 66 20.23 14.91 -7.96
C GLU A 66 19.47 16.16 -8.41
N HIS A 67 18.23 16.01 -8.87
CA HIS A 67 17.43 17.14 -9.32
C HIS A 67 17.11 18.12 -8.18
N ARG A 68 16.79 17.63 -6.97
CA ARG A 68 16.54 18.51 -5.81
C ARG A 68 17.79 19.31 -5.42
N ASN A 69 18.98 18.70 -5.47
CA ASN A 69 20.24 19.40 -5.18
C ASN A 69 20.51 20.52 -6.19
N ILE A 70 20.26 20.28 -7.49
CA ILE A 70 20.36 21.32 -8.52
C ILE A 70 19.46 22.52 -8.19
N LEU A 71 18.22 22.26 -7.74
CA LEU A 71 17.29 23.33 -7.36
C LEU A 71 17.74 24.09 -6.11
N VAL A 72 18.38 23.41 -5.15
CA VAL A 72 19.00 24.06 -3.97
C VAL A 72 20.11 25.00 -4.42
N ASP A 73 21.00 24.55 -5.31
CA ASP A 73 22.13 25.34 -5.81
C ASP A 73 21.67 26.56 -6.63
N LEU A 74 20.52 26.45 -7.31
CA LEU A 74 19.88 27.57 -8.01
C LEU A 74 19.17 28.56 -7.08
N GLY A 75 19.02 28.25 -5.79
CA GLY A 75 18.36 29.11 -4.81
C GLY A 75 16.85 29.31 -5.05
N VAL A 76 16.20 28.37 -5.72
CA VAL A 76 14.75 28.43 -6.03
C VAL A 76 13.91 27.68 -4.99
N ASN A 77 12.59 27.83 -5.06
CA ASN A 77 11.67 27.04 -4.23
C ASN A 77 11.71 25.56 -4.67
N VAL A 78 12.53 24.75 -3.98
CA VAL A 78 12.79 23.34 -4.33
C VAL A 78 11.51 22.51 -4.43
N ASP A 79 10.63 22.59 -3.42
CA ASP A 79 9.41 21.76 -3.39
C ASP A 79 8.46 22.12 -4.53
N GLU A 80 8.31 23.41 -4.80
CA GLU A 80 7.45 23.88 -5.87
C GLU A 80 8.03 23.54 -7.24
N MET A 81 9.32 23.81 -7.46
CA MET A 81 9.95 23.61 -8.75
C MET A 81 10.09 22.12 -9.09
N HIS A 82 10.54 21.31 -8.13
CA HIS A 82 10.66 19.86 -8.29
C HIS A 82 9.33 19.24 -8.75
N ARG A 83 8.22 19.66 -8.16
CA ARG A 83 6.89 19.15 -8.52
C ARG A 83 6.47 19.50 -9.95
N HIS A 84 6.93 20.63 -10.48
CA HIS A 84 6.58 21.05 -11.85
C HIS A 84 7.55 20.48 -12.90
N GLU A 85 8.84 20.39 -12.58
CA GLU A 85 9.89 20.12 -13.56
C GLU A 85 10.37 18.66 -13.55
N PHE A 86 10.29 17.96 -12.42
CA PHE A 86 10.99 16.68 -12.26
C PHE A 86 10.61 15.62 -13.29
N ILE A 87 9.33 15.52 -13.68
CA ILE A 87 8.91 14.55 -14.72
C ILE A 87 9.63 14.83 -16.05
N CYS A 88 9.71 16.10 -16.45
CA CYS A 88 10.39 16.51 -17.68
C CYS A 88 11.91 16.29 -17.55
N SER A 89 12.51 16.77 -16.47
CA SER A 89 13.95 16.60 -16.22
C SER A 89 14.36 15.13 -16.15
N PHE A 90 13.53 14.27 -15.53
CA PHE A 90 13.74 12.84 -15.48
C PHE A 90 13.71 12.21 -16.87
N LYS A 91 12.71 12.55 -17.70
CA LYS A 91 12.62 12.06 -19.07
C LYS A 91 13.84 12.45 -19.91
N GLU A 92 14.26 13.70 -19.82
CA GLU A 92 15.45 14.21 -20.54
C GLU A 92 16.73 13.49 -20.07
N ARG A 93 16.89 13.33 -18.75
CA ARG A 93 18.03 12.64 -18.14
C ARG A 93 18.13 11.20 -18.60
N ILE A 94 17.03 10.44 -18.55
CA ILE A 94 17.00 9.04 -19.00
C ILE A 94 17.23 8.92 -20.51
N THR A 95 16.69 9.85 -21.31
CA THR A 95 16.92 9.87 -22.76
C THR A 95 18.39 10.09 -23.09
N LYS A 96 19.06 11.01 -22.38
CA LYS A 96 20.49 11.26 -22.55
C LYS A 96 21.32 10.03 -22.17
N LEU A 97 21.09 9.47 -20.98
CA LEU A 97 21.81 8.28 -20.51
C LEU A 97 21.66 7.09 -21.46
N TYR A 98 20.47 6.89 -22.04
CA TYR A 98 20.24 5.85 -23.04
C TYR A 98 21.06 6.09 -24.33
N ASN A 99 21.05 7.32 -24.84
CA ASN A 99 21.80 7.67 -26.06
C ASN A 99 23.32 7.55 -25.85
N ASP A 100 23.79 7.80 -24.62
CA ASP A 100 25.19 7.65 -24.23
C ASP A 100 25.58 6.16 -24.01
N GLY A 101 24.65 5.22 -24.18
CA GLY A 101 24.90 3.77 -24.04
C GLY A 101 25.01 3.30 -22.59
N ASN A 102 24.44 4.02 -21.62
CA ASN A 102 24.51 3.64 -20.22
C ASN A 102 23.67 2.38 -19.93
N GLU A 103 24.36 1.29 -19.55
CA GLU A 103 23.75 -0.02 -19.28
C GLU A 103 22.79 -0.03 -18.07
N GLN A 104 22.82 0.98 -17.20
CA GLN A 104 21.89 1.11 -16.08
C GLN A 104 20.48 1.56 -16.52
N VAL A 105 20.33 2.04 -17.77
CA VAL A 105 19.03 2.42 -18.32
C VAL A 105 18.40 1.22 -19.02
N ASP A 106 17.77 0.37 -18.21
CA ASP A 106 16.99 -0.75 -18.74
C ASP A 106 15.65 -0.30 -19.36
N GLU A 107 14.91 -1.25 -19.94
CA GLU A 107 13.61 -0.94 -20.54
C GLU A 107 12.51 -0.54 -19.55
N HIS A 108 12.61 -0.94 -18.27
CA HIS A 108 11.65 -0.59 -17.24
C HIS A 108 11.86 0.85 -16.74
N VAL A 109 13.12 1.30 -16.61
CA VAL A 109 13.48 2.69 -16.32
C VAL A 109 13.05 3.60 -17.47
N ARG A 110 13.27 3.20 -18.73
CA ARG A 110 12.73 3.93 -19.89
C ARG A 110 11.20 3.98 -19.89
N SER A 111 10.57 2.88 -19.52
CA SER A 111 9.11 2.83 -19.39
C SER A 111 8.61 3.85 -18.36
N LEU A 112 9.30 4.05 -17.24
CA LEU A 112 8.97 5.11 -16.27
C LEU A 112 9.16 6.51 -16.88
N ALA A 113 10.25 6.73 -17.62
CA ALA A 113 10.58 8.02 -18.23
C ALA A 113 9.59 8.45 -19.32
N TRP A 114 9.00 7.50 -20.05
CA TRP A 114 7.93 7.78 -20.99
C TRP A 114 6.60 8.12 -20.32
N GLY A 115 6.43 7.73 -19.05
CA GLY A 115 5.22 7.95 -18.29
C GLY A 115 4.13 6.90 -18.58
N PRO A 116 3.05 6.92 -17.78
CA PRO A 116 1.93 6.03 -17.97
C PRO A 116 1.05 6.46 -19.14
N ASP A 117 0.26 5.53 -19.67
CA ASP A 117 -0.91 5.85 -20.50
C ASP A 117 -1.84 6.76 -19.69
N LYS A 118 -2.26 7.87 -20.32
CA LYS A 118 -3.18 8.83 -19.73
C LYS A 118 -4.55 8.20 -19.43
N ARG A 119 -4.89 7.09 -20.09
CA ARG A 119 -6.05 6.25 -19.76
C ARG A 119 -5.71 5.32 -18.60
N ALA A 120 -6.37 5.54 -17.47
CA ALA A 120 -6.27 4.66 -16.31
C ALA A 120 -7.44 3.68 -16.24
N THR A 121 -7.20 2.51 -15.65
CA THR A 121 -8.27 1.57 -15.30
C THR A 121 -8.70 1.83 -13.86
N HIS A 122 -10.00 2.09 -13.66
CA HIS A 122 -10.59 2.37 -12.36
C HIS A 122 -11.27 1.13 -11.79
N TYR A 123 -11.09 0.89 -10.49
CA TYR A 123 -11.66 -0.26 -9.79
C TYR A 123 -12.53 0.19 -8.60
N PRO A 124 -13.71 -0.43 -8.38
CA PRO A 124 -14.52 -0.13 -7.20
C PRO A 124 -14.00 -0.80 -5.92
N CYS A 125 -13.25 -1.90 -6.06
CA CYS A 125 -12.63 -2.65 -4.96
C CYS A 125 -11.25 -3.16 -5.37
N TYR A 126 -10.34 -3.27 -4.39
CA TYR A 126 -9.00 -3.82 -4.61
C TYR A 126 -8.50 -4.56 -3.38
N ASN A 127 -7.98 -5.77 -3.57
CA ASN A 127 -7.42 -6.57 -2.50
C ASN A 127 -5.89 -6.54 -2.57
N VAL A 128 -5.22 -6.16 -1.48
CA VAL A 128 -3.75 -6.08 -1.40
C VAL A 128 -3.32 -6.24 0.05
N ASN A 129 -2.21 -6.95 0.30
CA ASN A 129 -1.67 -7.19 1.64
C ASN A 129 -2.68 -7.75 2.65
N GLY A 130 -3.61 -8.60 2.20
CA GLY A 130 -4.66 -9.19 3.05
C GLY A 130 -5.81 -8.23 3.41
N PHE A 131 -5.79 -7.00 2.90
CA PHE A 131 -6.88 -6.03 3.03
C PHE A 131 -7.78 -6.04 1.81
N ARG A 132 -9.07 -5.70 2.02
CA ARG A 132 -10.06 -5.50 0.95
C ARG A 132 -10.49 -4.04 0.96
N PHE A 133 -9.88 -3.21 0.13
CA PHE A 133 -10.24 -1.80 0.00
C PHE A 133 -11.44 -1.61 -0.94
N ARG A 134 -12.21 -0.55 -0.68
CA ARG A 134 -13.30 -0.07 -1.55
C ARG A 134 -13.19 1.42 -1.73
N THR A 135 -13.65 1.93 -2.87
CA THR A 135 -13.89 3.37 -3.01
C THR A 135 -15.02 3.79 -2.07
N LYS A 136 -14.96 5.02 -1.58
CA LYS A 136 -15.99 5.63 -0.72
C LYS A 136 -17.38 5.47 -1.32
N GLN A 137 -17.52 5.66 -2.64
CA GLN A 137 -18.78 5.46 -3.36
C GLN A 137 -19.27 4.01 -3.28
N ARG A 138 -18.38 3.02 -3.38
CA ARG A 138 -18.75 1.59 -3.30
C ARG A 138 -19.03 1.14 -1.86
N ASP A 139 -18.41 1.80 -0.90
CA ASP A 139 -18.54 1.52 0.52
C ASP A 139 -19.80 2.13 1.14
N ASP A 140 -20.38 3.14 0.50
CA ASP A 140 -21.60 3.80 0.95
C ASP A 140 -22.77 2.81 1.11
N GLY A 141 -23.52 2.98 2.21
CA GLY A 141 -24.63 2.09 2.59
C GLY A 141 -24.23 0.65 2.98
N LYS A 142 -22.93 0.34 3.12
CA LYS A 142 -22.47 -0.99 3.55
C LYS A 142 -22.36 -1.08 5.07
N LYS A 143 -22.58 -2.30 5.60
CA LYS A 143 -22.41 -2.59 7.04
C LYS A 143 -20.96 -2.48 7.52
N THR A 144 -19.99 -2.72 6.63
CA THR A 144 -18.55 -2.70 6.92
C THR A 144 -17.90 -1.49 6.26
N GLN A 145 -17.00 -0.81 6.98
CA GLN A 145 -16.17 0.26 6.42
C GLN A 145 -14.86 -0.30 5.86
N ASN A 146 -14.69 -0.20 4.54
CA ASN A 146 -13.53 -0.68 3.81
C ASN A 146 -12.84 0.42 2.98
N SER A 147 -13.35 1.66 3.01
CA SER A 147 -12.72 2.81 2.32
C SER A 147 -11.71 3.58 3.17
N GLY A 148 -11.61 3.31 4.47
CA GLY A 148 -10.64 3.97 5.34
C GLY A 148 -9.22 3.47 5.07
N VAL A 149 -8.30 4.43 4.94
CA VAL A 149 -6.88 4.16 4.69
C VAL A 149 -6.02 4.88 5.70
N MET A 150 -4.98 4.18 6.15
CA MET A 150 -3.85 4.74 6.88
C MET A 150 -2.57 4.46 6.11
N VAL A 151 -1.66 5.43 6.12
CA VAL A 151 -0.31 5.29 5.59
C VAL A 151 0.66 5.77 6.63
N ARG A 152 1.67 4.95 6.92
CA ARG A 152 2.73 5.35 7.86
C ARG A 152 3.63 6.37 7.17
N GLY A 153 3.75 7.55 7.77
CA GLY A 153 4.72 8.56 7.34
C GLY A 153 6.12 8.18 7.80
N GLU A 154 7.13 8.62 7.04
CA GLU A 154 8.54 8.38 7.38
C GLU A 154 9.05 9.36 8.43
N TYR A 155 8.52 10.58 8.41
CA TYR A 155 8.95 11.66 9.29
C TYR A 155 8.09 11.69 10.55
N GLN A 156 8.77 11.74 11.71
CA GLN A 156 8.15 11.87 13.04
C GLN A 156 7.18 10.74 13.41
N ASN A 157 7.25 9.59 12.73
CA ASN A 157 6.32 8.45 12.90
C ASN A 157 4.83 8.84 12.79
N MET A 158 4.52 9.94 12.09
CA MET A 158 3.14 10.40 11.97
C MET A 158 2.43 9.60 10.88
N SER A 159 1.26 9.05 11.21
CA SER A 159 0.43 8.34 10.23
C SER A 159 -0.57 9.28 9.57
N TYR A 160 -0.75 9.12 8.26
CA TYR A 160 -1.75 9.84 7.48
C TYR A 160 -3.02 9.02 7.39
N TYR A 161 -4.17 9.67 7.53
CA TYR A 161 -5.48 9.01 7.56
C TYR A 161 -6.40 9.64 6.52
N GLY A 162 -7.15 8.81 5.80
CA GLY A 162 -8.04 9.30 4.76
C GLY A 162 -9.11 8.33 4.33
N LEU A 163 -9.86 8.73 3.30
CA LEU A 163 -10.83 7.88 2.61
C LEU A 163 -10.44 7.73 1.16
N ILE A 164 -10.46 6.49 0.67
CA ILE A 164 -10.21 6.19 -0.74
C ILE A 164 -11.38 6.72 -1.58
N THR A 165 -11.13 7.68 -2.44
CA THR A 165 -12.11 8.22 -3.39
C THR A 165 -12.08 7.48 -4.72
N ASP A 166 -10.91 7.02 -5.15
CA ASP A 166 -10.75 6.24 -6.38
C ASP A 166 -9.60 5.25 -6.27
N ILE A 167 -9.64 4.19 -7.08
CA ILE A 167 -8.56 3.20 -7.20
C ILE A 167 -8.21 3.11 -8.68
N ILE A 168 -6.97 3.48 -9.02
CA ILE A 168 -6.53 3.57 -10.41
C ILE A 168 -5.34 2.65 -10.67
N GLU A 169 -5.35 1.96 -11.81
CA GLU A 169 -4.19 1.29 -12.38
C GLU A 169 -3.68 2.10 -13.56
N LEU A 170 -2.45 2.58 -13.39
CA LEU A 170 -1.65 3.22 -14.43
C LEU A 170 -0.94 2.13 -15.22
N ARG A 171 -1.11 2.14 -16.54
CA ARG A 171 -0.40 1.23 -17.43
C ARG A 171 0.78 1.96 -18.04
N TYR A 172 1.90 1.27 -18.14
CA TYR A 172 3.12 1.72 -18.76
C TYR A 172 3.46 0.78 -19.92
N THR A 173 4.47 1.14 -20.71
CA THR A 173 4.97 0.25 -21.76
C THR A 173 5.54 -1.06 -21.17
N LYS A 174 5.78 -2.08 -22.01
CA LYS A 174 6.37 -3.37 -21.59
C LYS A 174 5.55 -4.14 -20.55
N GLY A 175 4.22 -3.98 -20.56
CA GLY A 175 3.34 -4.68 -19.62
C GLY A 175 3.52 -4.26 -18.15
N ASN A 176 4.16 -3.10 -17.93
CA ASN A 176 4.34 -2.51 -16.62
C ASN A 176 3.04 -1.83 -16.18
N SER A 177 2.70 -1.94 -14.89
CA SER A 177 1.57 -1.22 -14.31
C SER A 177 1.78 -0.96 -12.83
N VAL A 178 1.15 0.09 -12.32
CA VAL A 178 1.18 0.51 -10.91
C VAL A 178 -0.24 0.84 -10.48
N VAL A 179 -0.64 0.39 -9.29
CA VAL A 179 -1.96 0.71 -8.71
C VAL A 179 -1.82 1.72 -7.59
N LEU A 180 -2.57 2.81 -7.70
CA LEU A 180 -2.64 3.89 -6.73
C LEU A 180 -4.04 4.01 -6.15
N PHE A 181 -4.12 4.40 -4.89
CA PHE A 181 -5.35 4.89 -4.27
C PHE A 181 -5.33 6.41 -4.29
N LYS A 182 -6.41 7.02 -4.79
CA LYS A 182 -6.68 8.45 -4.63
C LYS A 182 -7.44 8.62 -3.32
N CYS A 183 -7.01 9.54 -2.47
CA CYS A 183 -7.48 9.66 -1.10
C CYS A 183 -7.83 11.10 -0.73
N ASP A 184 -8.91 11.26 0.03
CA ASP A 184 -9.20 12.49 0.76
C ASP A 184 -8.58 12.42 2.16
N TRP A 185 -7.42 13.06 2.33
CA TRP A 185 -6.67 13.05 3.58
C TRP A 185 -7.28 13.98 4.64
N TYR A 186 -7.28 13.53 5.90
CA TYR A 186 -7.69 14.32 7.06
C TYR A 186 -6.52 15.14 7.62
N ASP A 187 -6.81 16.28 8.25
CA ASP A 187 -5.80 17.17 8.84
C ASP A 187 -5.05 16.44 9.97
N VAL A 188 -3.77 16.15 9.76
CA VAL A 188 -2.85 15.62 10.77
C VAL A 188 -1.73 16.62 11.12
N ALA A 189 -1.80 17.86 10.63
CA ALA A 189 -0.74 18.83 10.81
C ALA A 189 -0.73 19.46 12.22
N ARG A 190 -1.89 19.45 12.91
CA ARG A 190 -2.07 20.14 14.19
C ARG A 190 -2.80 19.26 15.19
N GLU A 191 -2.10 18.89 16.25
CA GLU A 191 -2.68 18.19 17.40
C GLU A 191 -3.74 19.08 18.09
N GLY A 192 -4.81 18.48 18.60
CA GLY A 192 -5.96 19.16 19.19
C GLY A 192 -6.97 19.72 18.18
N ILE A 193 -6.54 19.99 16.94
CA ILE A 193 -7.37 20.57 15.87
C ILE A 193 -7.77 19.52 14.84
N GLY A 194 -6.78 18.88 14.22
CA GLY A 194 -6.95 17.88 13.16
C GLY A 194 -6.94 16.46 13.69
N TYR A 195 -6.06 16.18 14.66
CA TYR A 195 -5.96 14.89 15.33
C TYR A 195 -5.76 15.06 16.84
N LYS A 196 -6.00 14.01 17.62
CA LYS A 196 -5.75 13.92 19.06
C LYS A 196 -5.16 12.54 19.37
N LEU A 197 -4.19 12.51 20.28
CA LEU A 197 -3.69 11.28 20.87
C LEU A 197 -4.13 11.23 22.34
N ASP A 198 -4.69 10.12 22.79
CA ASP A 198 -5.00 9.93 24.21
C ASP A 198 -3.83 9.30 24.98
N CYS A 199 -3.99 9.17 26.31
CA CYS A 199 -2.96 8.58 27.17
C CYS A 199 -2.67 7.09 26.89
N HIS A 200 -3.51 6.42 26.11
CA HIS A 200 -3.36 5.02 25.70
C HIS A 200 -2.82 4.88 24.27
N GLY A 201 -2.47 6.00 23.61
CA GLY A 201 -1.97 6.01 22.24
C GLY A 201 -3.07 5.84 21.18
N ILE A 202 -4.35 5.97 21.55
CA ILE A 202 -5.46 5.88 20.59
C ILE A 202 -5.56 7.20 19.83
N THR A 203 -5.51 7.10 18.50
CA THR A 203 -5.64 8.28 17.63
C THR A 203 -7.10 8.57 17.33
N SER A 204 -7.50 9.83 17.54
CA SER A 204 -8.78 10.39 17.08
C SER A 204 -8.55 11.43 16.00
N ILE A 205 -9.36 11.40 14.94
CA ILE A 205 -9.26 12.30 13.79
C ILE A 205 -10.51 13.15 13.67
N ASN A 206 -10.33 14.44 13.41
CA ASN A 206 -11.40 15.36 13.08
C ASN A 206 -11.77 15.21 11.59
N ARG A 207 -12.90 14.55 11.33
CA ARG A 207 -13.34 14.21 9.97
C ARG A 207 -13.88 15.39 9.17
N THR A 208 -14.11 16.54 9.82
CA THR A 208 -14.54 17.78 9.16
C THR A 208 -13.37 18.57 8.57
N ARG A 209 -12.13 18.23 8.95
CA ARG A 209 -10.92 18.93 8.50
C ARG A 209 -10.15 18.09 7.51
N LYS A 210 -9.75 18.71 6.40
CA LYS A 210 -8.95 18.10 5.35
C LYS A 210 -7.54 18.63 5.37
N LEU A 211 -6.61 17.76 5.03
CA LEU A 211 -5.22 18.11 4.86
C LEU A 211 -5.09 18.94 3.58
N ASN A 212 -4.48 20.11 3.69
CA ASN A 212 -4.19 20.92 2.50
C ASN A 212 -2.96 20.34 1.79
N THR A 213 -3.21 19.42 0.86
CA THR A 213 -2.18 18.70 0.12
C THR A 213 -2.48 18.64 -1.37
N GLN A 214 -1.42 18.63 -2.18
CA GLN A 214 -1.49 18.35 -3.62
C GLN A 214 -1.06 16.92 -3.95
N GLU A 215 -0.91 16.07 -2.93
CA GLU A 215 -0.48 14.67 -3.03
C GLU A 215 -1.63 13.76 -2.61
N PRO A 216 -2.63 13.54 -3.49
CA PRO A 216 -3.80 12.73 -3.14
C PRO A 216 -3.55 11.22 -3.33
N PHE A 217 -2.42 10.83 -3.92
CA PHE A 217 -2.15 9.45 -4.29
C PHE A 217 -1.27 8.72 -3.26
N VAL A 218 -1.49 7.42 -3.13
CA VAL A 218 -0.62 6.49 -2.42
C VAL A 218 -0.52 5.16 -3.18
N LEU A 219 0.61 4.45 -3.12
CA LEU A 219 0.69 3.09 -3.66
C LEU A 219 -0.27 2.18 -2.90
N ALA A 220 -1.02 1.34 -3.61
CA ALA A 220 -1.96 0.42 -2.97
C ALA A 220 -1.27 -0.50 -1.93
N CYS A 221 0.01 -0.82 -2.13
CA CYS A 221 0.81 -1.65 -1.22
C CYS A 221 1.27 -0.94 0.07
N GLN A 222 1.25 0.40 0.12
CA GLN A 222 1.58 1.18 1.32
C GLN A 222 0.39 1.35 2.26
N ALA A 223 -0.83 1.11 1.75
CA ALA A 223 -2.05 1.34 2.47
C ALA A 223 -2.35 0.24 3.51
N VAL A 224 -2.67 0.68 4.73
CA VAL A 224 -3.27 -0.15 5.78
C VAL A 224 -4.75 0.20 5.86
N GLN A 225 -5.62 -0.81 5.98
CA GLN A 225 -7.05 -0.58 6.13
C GLN A 225 -7.40 -0.17 7.56
N VAL A 226 -8.16 0.92 7.67
CA VAL A 226 -8.71 1.42 8.94
C VAL A 226 -10.21 1.65 8.82
N TYR A 227 -10.90 1.73 9.95
CA TYR A 227 -12.26 2.24 10.02
C TYR A 227 -12.38 3.32 11.09
N TYR A 228 -13.42 4.16 10.95
CA TYR A 228 -13.64 5.31 11.82
C TYR A 228 -14.88 5.09 12.68
N VAL A 229 -14.72 5.22 14.00
CA VAL A 229 -15.82 5.15 14.96
C VAL A 229 -16.13 6.55 15.46
N ASN A 230 -17.30 7.07 15.14
CA ASN A 230 -17.71 8.41 15.55
C ASN A 230 -17.78 8.53 17.07
N CYS A 231 -17.27 9.64 17.61
CA CYS A 231 -17.44 9.95 19.02
C CYS A 231 -18.89 10.39 19.28
N ILE A 232 -19.50 9.85 20.34
CA ILE A 232 -20.90 10.15 20.71
C ILE A 232 -21.04 11.63 21.12
N LYS A 233 -20.04 12.16 21.84
CA LYS A 233 -20.09 13.53 22.39
C LYS A 233 -19.78 14.60 21.35
N ASP A 234 -18.96 14.26 20.35
CA ASP A 234 -18.54 15.20 19.31
C ASP A 234 -18.46 14.47 17.96
N PRO A 235 -19.52 14.56 17.13
CA PRO A 235 -19.60 13.88 15.84
C PRO A 235 -18.51 14.29 14.84
N ALA A 236 -17.82 15.43 15.06
CA ALA A 236 -16.70 15.82 14.22
C ALA A 236 -15.49 14.90 14.40
N TRP A 237 -15.38 14.24 15.56
CA TRP A 237 -14.26 13.36 15.89
C TRP A 237 -14.60 11.90 15.70
N SER A 238 -13.62 11.14 15.26
CA SER A 238 -13.71 9.69 15.20
C SER A 238 -12.43 9.04 15.65
N VAL A 239 -12.57 7.99 16.45
CA VAL A 239 -11.46 7.11 16.79
C VAL A 239 -11.09 6.30 15.55
N VAL A 240 -9.80 6.20 15.27
CA VAL A 240 -9.27 5.38 14.18
C VAL A 240 -8.96 4.00 14.71
N ILE A 241 -9.47 2.97 14.05
CA ILE A 241 -9.16 1.58 14.38
C ILE A 241 -8.49 0.91 13.17
N GLU A 242 -7.26 0.43 13.38
CA GLU A 242 -6.54 -0.40 12.41
C GLU A 242 -7.20 -1.78 12.30
N THR A 243 -7.41 -2.24 11.07
CA THR A 243 -7.92 -3.59 10.82
C THR A 243 -6.77 -4.59 10.74
N LYS A 244 -7.05 -5.84 11.09
CA LYS A 244 -6.12 -6.95 10.87
C LYS A 244 -6.27 -7.48 9.43
N PRO A 245 -5.16 -7.74 8.72
CA PRO A 245 -5.22 -8.34 7.39
C PRO A 245 -5.78 -9.76 7.48
N ARG A 246 -6.66 -10.13 6.54
CA ARG A 246 -7.38 -11.43 6.57
C ARG A 246 -6.53 -12.63 6.18
N ASN A 247 -5.29 -12.41 5.72
CA ASN A 247 -4.43 -13.43 5.13
C ASN A 247 -3.22 -13.80 5.99
N LEU A 248 -3.14 -13.33 7.25
CA LEU A 248 -2.22 -13.86 8.25
C LEU A 248 -3.00 -14.84 9.15
N TYR A 249 -3.51 -15.92 8.57
CA TYR A 249 -3.60 -17.14 9.34
C TYR A 249 -2.20 -17.74 9.25
N ASP A 250 -1.37 -17.48 10.27
CA ASP A 250 -0.44 -18.52 10.70
C ASP A 250 -1.36 -19.68 11.10
N MET A 251 -1.72 -20.54 10.14
CA MET A 251 -1.89 -21.92 10.52
C MET A 251 -0.52 -22.26 11.10
N PRO A 252 -0.39 -22.51 12.42
CA PRO A 252 0.81 -23.20 12.87
C PRO A 252 0.95 -24.37 11.89
N ALA A 253 2.16 -24.55 11.34
CA ALA A 253 2.44 -25.82 10.71
C ALA A 253 1.89 -26.86 11.68
N ASN A 254 1.00 -27.74 11.23
CA ASN A 254 0.75 -28.96 11.96
C ASN A 254 2.14 -29.59 12.10
N GLU A 255 2.85 -29.28 13.18
CA GLU A 255 3.46 -30.33 13.96
C GLU A 255 2.27 -31.23 14.25
N GLU A 256 2.18 -32.31 13.48
CA GLU A 256 1.32 -33.43 13.79
C GLU A 256 1.70 -33.86 15.21
N GLU A 257 1.14 -33.20 16.22
CA GLU A 257 0.97 -33.82 17.52
C GLU A 257 -0.16 -34.82 17.33
N PRO A 258 0.11 -36.12 17.47
CA PRO A 258 -0.88 -37.16 17.22
C PRO A 258 -1.82 -37.22 18.42
N TYR A 259 -2.73 -36.24 18.54
CA TYR A 259 -3.78 -36.23 19.58
C TYR A 259 -4.69 -37.46 19.48
N GLN A 260 -4.73 -38.15 18.33
CA GLN A 260 -5.52 -39.36 18.16
C GLN A 260 -4.76 -40.66 18.47
N GLU A 261 -3.42 -40.67 18.51
CA GLU A 261 -2.69 -41.90 18.86
C GLU A 261 -2.66 -42.13 20.38
N GLU A 262 -2.62 -41.09 21.20
CA GLU A 262 -2.65 -41.23 22.66
C GLU A 262 -4.00 -41.74 23.18
N GLU A 263 -5.13 -41.33 22.58
CA GLU A 263 -6.45 -41.86 22.97
C GLU A 263 -6.61 -43.31 22.52
N VAL A 264 -6.16 -43.66 21.32
CA VAL A 264 -6.20 -45.05 20.82
C VAL A 264 -5.27 -45.96 21.64
N GLN A 265 -4.08 -45.49 22.02
CA GLN A 265 -3.18 -46.23 22.91
C GLN A 265 -3.76 -46.35 24.33
N ARG A 266 -4.33 -45.29 24.91
CA ARG A 266 -5.02 -45.39 26.22
C ARG A 266 -6.21 -46.35 26.19
N PHE A 267 -6.98 -46.36 25.11
CA PHE A 267 -8.09 -47.30 24.93
C PHE A 267 -7.57 -48.73 24.82
N ASN A 268 -6.54 -48.97 24.00
CA ASN A 268 -5.96 -50.30 23.82
C ASN A 268 -5.29 -50.83 25.11
N THR A 269 -4.65 -49.96 25.91
CA THR A 269 -4.03 -50.36 27.18
C THR A 269 -5.09 -50.64 28.27
N HIS A 270 -6.25 -49.96 28.24
CA HIS A 270 -7.37 -50.29 29.14
C HIS A 270 -8.06 -51.60 28.77
N VAL A 271 -8.20 -51.89 27.48
CA VAL A 271 -8.78 -53.16 27.01
C VAL A 271 -7.84 -54.34 27.30
N ALA A 272 -6.52 -54.18 27.18
CA ALA A 272 -5.56 -55.22 27.51
C ALA A 272 -5.55 -55.57 29.02
N LYS A 273 -5.64 -54.57 29.91
CA LYS A 273 -5.70 -54.80 31.36
C LYS A 273 -7.00 -55.45 31.82
N ALA A 274 -8.13 -55.12 31.18
CA ALA A 274 -9.41 -55.77 31.48
C ALA A 274 -9.43 -57.27 31.10
N ASN A 275 -8.68 -57.65 30.06
CA ASN A 275 -8.58 -59.06 29.64
C ASN A 275 -7.59 -59.89 30.47
N GLU A 276 -6.62 -59.25 31.14
CA GLU A 276 -5.67 -59.95 32.05
C GLU A 276 -6.28 -60.20 33.45
N GLU A 277 -7.21 -59.36 33.90
CA GLU A 277 -7.88 -59.52 35.21
C GLU A 277 -8.98 -60.60 35.21
N ASP A 278 -9.49 -61.01 34.03
CA ASP A 278 -10.47 -62.09 33.89
C ASP A 278 -9.84 -63.50 33.77
N ASP A 279 -8.54 -63.60 33.49
CA ASP A 279 -7.79 -64.88 33.40
C ASP A 279 -7.11 -65.31 34.72
N GLU A 280 -7.07 -64.46 35.75
CA GLU A 280 -6.55 -64.79 37.09
C GLU A 280 -7.62 -65.26 38.09
N MET A 281 -8.89 -65.39 37.70
CA MET A 281 -10.00 -65.83 38.56
C MET A 281 -10.77 -67.07 38.09
N ASN A 282 -10.19 -67.92 37.23
CA ASN A 282 -10.69 -69.27 36.93
C ASN A 282 -9.71 -70.37 37.32
#